data_AF-A0A3M1TQ86-F1
#
_entry.id   AF-A0A3M1TQ86-F1
#
_cell.length_a   1.000
_cell.length_b   1.000
_cell.length_c   1.000
_cell.angle_alpha   90.00
_cell.angle_beta   90.00
_cell.angle_gamma   90.00
#
_symmetry.space_group_name_H-M   'P 1'
#
loop_
_entity.id
_entity.type
_entity.pdbx_description
1 polymer ?
#
loop_
_entity_poly.entity_id
_entity_poly.type
_entity_poly.pdbx_seq_one_letter_code
_entity_poly.pdbx_strand_id
1 'polypeptide(L)'
;MKKLAADTWAQTRRWLVHLRQDRMALTLGIIQPLILLALVGPLLDHVVRDASQVEELRRLLRERFATTDYLSFLFSGIAVFTVLVNSILGGIPIVFDRETGFMEKILAAPVSRLSIVLSRFVYVVLYSCLQLGIISLVGALLGVRPENPWLAGGTLLLFTVLLSAGITVLSLALAFVFPHHSIFFAITGFLLSPLLVLSPTFVARSSMPAWMSAAATFNPMTYAIEPIRAAFIVPGGGQAALYLHCALALLAFDIVCVALAVRTIKRRLA
;
A
#
# COMPACT_ATOMS: atom_id res chain seq x y z
N MET A 1 -20.67 22.36 -1.13
CA MET A 1 -20.10 21.11 -0.54
C MET A 1 -21.07 19.93 -0.57
N LYS A 2 -22.34 20.07 -0.14
CA LYS A 2 -23.32 18.96 -0.10
C LYS A 2 -23.49 18.23 -1.45
N LYS A 3 -23.61 18.96 -2.56
CA LYS A 3 -23.70 18.37 -3.91
C LYS A 3 -22.46 17.56 -4.31
N LEU A 4 -21.25 18.10 -4.06
CA LEU A 4 -19.99 17.41 -4.36
C LEU A 4 -19.84 16.10 -3.58
N ALA A 5 -20.20 16.10 -2.29
CA ALA A 5 -20.15 14.90 -1.46
C ALA A 5 -21.15 13.84 -1.95
N ALA A 6 -22.37 14.24 -2.30
CA ALA A 6 -23.39 13.34 -2.86
C ALA A 6 -22.96 12.74 -4.20
N ASP A 7 -22.45 13.57 -5.12
CA ASP A 7 -21.94 13.13 -6.43
C ASP A 7 -20.77 12.15 -6.26
N THR A 8 -19.86 12.45 -5.32
CA THR A 8 -18.68 11.61 -5.04
C THR A 8 -19.10 10.26 -4.50
N TRP A 9 -20.02 10.24 -3.53
CA TRP A 9 -20.54 9.00 -2.99
C TRP A 9 -21.27 8.16 -4.03
N ALA A 10 -22.10 8.78 -4.88
CA ALA A 10 -22.81 8.08 -5.95
C ALA A 10 -21.83 7.41 -6.93
N GLN A 11 -20.76 8.11 -7.31
CA GLN A 11 -19.72 7.56 -8.18
C GLN A 11 -18.86 6.51 -7.47
N THR A 12 -18.53 6.68 -6.19
CA THR A 12 -17.83 5.65 -5.40
C THR A 12 -18.68 4.38 -5.32
N ARG A 13 -19.99 4.52 -5.08
CA ARG A 13 -20.93 3.39 -5.08
C ARG A 13 -20.94 2.67 -6.42
N ARG A 14 -20.88 3.40 -7.54
CA ARG A 14 -20.75 2.78 -8.88
C ARG A 14 -19.51 1.88 -8.97
N TRP A 15 -18.36 2.35 -8.49
CA TRP A 15 -17.13 1.54 -8.47
C TRP A 15 -17.23 0.33 -7.52
N LEU A 16 -17.83 0.51 -6.35
CA LEU A 16 -18.07 -0.59 -5.40
C LEU A 16 -19.03 -1.65 -5.94
N VAL A 17 -20.01 -1.26 -6.77
CA VAL A 17 -20.89 -2.23 -7.45
C VAL A 17 -20.13 -2.97 -8.54
N HIS A 18 -19.28 -2.28 -9.32
CA HIS A 18 -18.41 -2.94 -10.30
C HIS A 18 -17.47 -3.95 -9.65
N LEU A 19 -16.97 -3.67 -8.44
CA LEU A 19 -16.17 -4.62 -7.66
C LEU A 19 -16.87 -5.99 -7.48
N ARG A 20 -18.21 -6.00 -7.32
CA ARG A 20 -18.98 -7.26 -7.18
C ARG A 20 -19.08 -8.04 -8.50
N GLN A 21 -18.87 -7.36 -9.62
CA GLN A 21 -18.92 -7.95 -10.97
C GLN A 21 -17.51 -8.38 -11.43
N ASP A 22 -16.48 -7.61 -11.11
CA ASP A 22 -15.06 -7.93 -11.36
C ASP A 22 -14.48 -8.89 -10.29
N ARG A 23 -15.22 -9.96 -10.01
CA ARG A 23 -14.83 -10.95 -8.98
C ARG A 23 -13.45 -11.54 -9.22
N MET A 24 -13.10 -11.78 -10.50
CA MET A 24 -11.80 -12.31 -10.88
C MET A 24 -10.65 -11.39 -10.48
N ALA A 25 -10.79 -10.07 -10.67
CA ALA A 25 -9.75 -9.11 -10.29
C ALA A 25 -9.56 -9.06 -8.78
N LEU A 26 -10.66 -9.09 -8.02
CA LEU A 26 -10.62 -9.11 -6.56
C LEU A 26 -10.00 -10.41 -6.03
N THR A 27 -10.40 -11.57 -6.58
CA THR A 27 -9.82 -12.85 -6.16
C THR A 27 -8.34 -12.93 -6.50
N LEU A 28 -7.93 -12.56 -7.72
CA LEU A 28 -6.54 -12.65 -8.13
C LEU A 28 -5.66 -11.65 -7.37
N GLY A 29 -6.17 -10.44 -7.14
CA GLY A 29 -5.48 -9.41 -6.36
C GLY A 29 -5.22 -9.84 -4.92
N ILE A 30 -6.12 -10.60 -4.31
CA ILE A 30 -5.96 -11.15 -2.95
C ILE A 30 -5.10 -12.42 -2.96
N ILE A 31 -5.29 -13.30 -3.95
CA ILE A 31 -4.58 -14.58 -4.02
C ILE A 31 -3.07 -14.35 -4.14
N GLN A 32 -2.59 -13.37 -4.92
CA GLN A 32 -1.16 -13.11 -5.08
C GLN A 32 -0.41 -12.86 -3.75
N PRO A 33 -0.79 -11.87 -2.92
CA PRO A 33 -0.13 -11.63 -1.63
C PRO A 33 -0.34 -12.77 -0.64
N LEU A 34 -1.49 -13.47 -0.72
CA LEU A 34 -1.72 -14.64 0.12
C LEU A 34 -0.86 -15.83 -0.27
N ILE A 35 -0.65 -16.09 -1.56
CA ILE A 35 0.29 -17.11 -2.03
C ILE A 35 1.68 -16.77 -1.49
N LEU A 36 2.12 -15.52 -1.63
CA LEU A 36 3.43 -15.13 -1.13
C LEU A 36 3.54 -15.33 0.38
N LEU A 37 2.53 -14.94 1.15
CA LEU A 37 2.51 -15.11 2.61
C LEU A 37 2.44 -16.58 3.03
N ALA A 38 1.57 -17.37 2.39
CA ALA A 38 1.35 -18.78 2.72
C ALA A 38 2.46 -19.71 2.21
N LEU A 39 3.14 -19.34 1.13
CA LEU A 39 4.27 -20.09 0.60
C LEU A 39 5.54 -19.75 1.38
N VAL A 40 5.86 -18.46 1.52
CA VAL A 40 7.14 -18.02 2.07
C VAL A 40 7.12 -17.99 3.59
N GLY A 41 6.00 -17.60 4.21
CA GLY A 41 5.87 -17.48 5.66
C GLY A 41 6.14 -18.80 6.39
N PRO A 42 5.34 -19.85 6.18
CA PRO A 42 5.55 -21.17 6.78
C PRO A 42 6.88 -21.80 6.38
N LEU A 43 7.28 -21.71 5.10
CA LEU A 43 8.54 -22.29 4.63
C LEU A 43 9.73 -21.71 5.40
N LEU A 44 9.81 -20.38 5.52
CA LEU A 44 10.89 -19.73 6.24
C LEU A 44 10.75 -19.84 7.75
N ASP A 45 9.53 -19.89 8.30
CA ASP A 45 9.32 -20.17 9.72
C ASP A 45 9.75 -21.60 10.09
N HIS A 46 9.51 -22.60 9.25
CA HIS A 46 10.04 -23.96 9.44
C HIS A 46 11.57 -23.98 9.40
N VAL A 47 12.18 -23.33 8.40
CA VAL A 47 13.64 -23.20 8.31
C VAL A 47 14.21 -22.48 9.54
N VAL A 48 13.56 -21.41 10.00
CA VAL A 48 13.96 -20.64 11.18
C VAL A 48 13.76 -21.46 12.45
N ARG A 49 12.70 -22.27 12.57
CA ARG A 49 12.42 -23.12 13.73
C ARG A 49 13.37 -24.30 13.83
N ASP A 50 13.66 -24.99 12.72
CA ASP A 50 14.66 -26.05 12.66
C ASP A 50 16.07 -25.51 12.96
N ALA A 51 16.39 -24.33 12.42
CA ALA A 51 17.59 -23.58 12.76
C ALA A 51 17.64 -23.14 14.24
N SER A 52 16.49 -22.86 14.85
CA SER A 52 16.38 -22.33 16.22
C SER A 52 16.59 -23.35 17.33
N GLN A 53 16.76 -24.64 17.01
CA GLN A 53 17.25 -25.62 17.98
C GLN A 53 18.70 -25.35 18.42
N VAL A 54 19.42 -24.49 17.69
CA VAL A 54 20.75 -23.99 18.04
C VAL A 54 20.63 -22.53 18.52
N GLU A 55 20.87 -22.29 19.82
CA GLU A 55 20.75 -20.96 20.44
C GLU A 55 21.67 -19.90 19.78
N GLU A 56 22.81 -20.35 19.26
CA GLU A 56 23.76 -19.52 18.52
C GLU A 56 23.18 -19.04 17.16
N LEU A 57 22.42 -19.89 16.48
CA LEU A 57 21.74 -19.54 15.24
C LEU A 57 20.53 -18.63 15.49
N ARG A 58 19.85 -18.78 16.65
CA ARG A 58 18.87 -17.81 17.14
C ARG A 58 19.47 -16.42 17.37
N ARG A 59 20.66 -16.34 17.97
CA ARG A 59 21.40 -15.07 18.11
C ARG A 59 21.75 -14.48 16.75
N LEU A 60 22.27 -15.29 15.81
CA LEU A 60 22.60 -14.82 14.46
C LEU A 60 21.37 -14.35 13.69
N LEU A 61 20.21 -15.00 13.83
CA LEU A 61 18.95 -14.56 13.22
C LEU A 61 18.43 -13.28 13.87
N ARG A 62 18.56 -13.13 15.19
CA ARG A 62 18.18 -11.91 15.89
C ARG A 62 19.14 -10.76 15.56
N GLU A 63 20.43 -11.01 15.38
CA GLU A 63 21.42 -10.02 14.95
C GLU A 63 21.28 -9.64 13.47
N ARG A 64 21.03 -10.62 12.57
CA ARG A 64 20.96 -10.37 11.13
C ARG A 64 19.57 -10.02 10.61
N PHE A 65 18.48 -10.46 11.24
CA PHE A 65 17.12 -10.20 10.78
C PHE A 65 16.28 -9.40 11.78
N ALA A 66 16.82 -9.11 12.98
CA ALA A 66 16.13 -8.36 14.04
C ALA A 66 14.77 -8.98 14.47
N THR A 67 14.52 -10.25 14.15
CA THR A 67 13.26 -10.93 14.49
C THR A 67 13.46 -12.41 14.73
N THR A 68 12.69 -12.96 15.65
CA THR A 68 12.48 -14.41 15.84
C THR A 68 11.14 -14.87 15.26
N ASP A 69 10.27 -13.93 14.88
CA ASP A 69 9.00 -14.19 14.19
C ASP A 69 9.08 -13.62 12.76
N TYR A 70 9.52 -14.47 11.84
CA TYR A 70 9.66 -14.08 10.43
C TYR A 70 8.29 -13.95 9.74
N LEU A 71 7.29 -14.68 10.20
CA LEU A 71 5.95 -14.67 9.61
C LEU A 71 5.29 -13.30 9.82
N SER A 72 5.31 -12.78 11.05
CA SER A 72 4.84 -11.42 11.35
C SER A 72 5.69 -10.33 10.69
N PHE A 73 6.99 -10.56 10.55
CA PHE A 73 7.89 -9.67 9.80
C PHE A 73 7.49 -9.57 8.33
N LEU A 74 7.30 -10.70 7.66
CA LEU A 74 6.93 -10.75 6.25
C LEU A 74 5.52 -10.21 6.03
N PHE A 75 4.58 -10.52 6.93
CA PHE A 75 3.22 -10.00 6.91
C PHE A 75 3.19 -8.47 6.84
N SER A 76 3.96 -7.78 7.69
CA SER A 76 4.01 -6.30 7.71
C SER A 76 4.42 -5.71 6.36
N GLY A 77 5.39 -6.34 5.68
CA GLY A 77 5.87 -5.91 4.38
C GLY A 77 4.86 -6.20 3.26
N ILE A 78 4.33 -7.42 3.20
CA ILE A 78 3.38 -7.85 2.17
C ILE A 78 2.08 -7.04 2.25
N ALA A 79 1.60 -6.76 3.46
CA ALA A 79 0.40 -5.96 3.68
C ALA A 79 0.55 -4.55 3.09
N VAL A 80 1.67 -3.86 3.38
CA VAL A 80 1.95 -2.53 2.83
C VAL A 80 2.17 -2.59 1.32
N PHE A 81 2.92 -3.58 0.83
CA PHE A 81 3.17 -3.74 -0.60
C PHE A 81 1.88 -3.94 -1.40
N THR A 82 0.94 -4.72 -0.88
CA THR A 82 -0.37 -4.92 -1.50
C THR A 82 -1.12 -3.60 -1.66
N VAL A 83 -1.14 -2.77 -0.61
CA VAL A 83 -1.78 -1.46 -0.64
C VAL A 83 -1.06 -0.51 -1.60
N LEU A 84 0.27 -0.57 -1.68
CA LEU A 84 1.04 0.19 -2.67
C LEU A 84 0.62 -0.16 -4.09
N VAL A 85 0.57 -1.45 -4.44
CA VAL A 85 0.18 -1.92 -5.78
C VAL A 85 -1.21 -1.42 -6.13
N ASN A 86 -2.19 -1.58 -5.24
CA ASN A 86 -3.55 -1.08 -5.45
C ASN A 86 -3.59 0.43 -5.69
N SER A 87 -2.80 1.18 -4.93
CA SER A 87 -2.76 2.64 -4.99
C SER A 87 -2.12 3.13 -6.29
N ILE A 88 -1.04 2.48 -6.73
CA ILE A 88 -0.35 2.78 -7.98
C ILE A 88 -1.22 2.42 -9.19
N LEU A 89 -1.88 1.26 -9.19
CA LEU A 89 -2.77 0.84 -10.28
C LEU A 89 -4.14 1.54 -10.23
N GLY A 90 -4.40 2.31 -9.18
CA GLY A 90 -5.61 3.11 -8.98
C GLY A 90 -5.95 4.04 -10.16
N GLY A 91 -4.93 4.57 -10.84
CA GLY A 91 -5.08 5.47 -11.98
C GLY A 91 -5.52 4.80 -13.29
N ILE A 92 -5.37 3.49 -13.44
CA ILE A 92 -5.57 2.79 -14.73
C ILE A 92 -6.98 2.98 -15.31
N PRO A 93 -8.06 2.82 -14.53
CA PRO A 93 -9.40 3.02 -15.08
C PRO A 93 -9.64 4.45 -15.57
N ILE A 94 -8.97 5.45 -14.96
CA ILE A 94 -9.08 6.84 -15.42
C ILE A 94 -8.36 7.02 -16.77
N VAL A 95 -7.21 6.38 -16.97
CA VAL A 95 -6.53 6.38 -18.28
C VAL A 95 -7.40 5.71 -19.33
N PHE A 96 -7.98 4.55 -19.00
CA PHE A 96 -8.83 3.79 -19.91
C PHE A 96 -10.13 4.54 -20.26
N ASP A 97 -10.79 5.16 -19.28
CA ASP A 97 -11.98 5.98 -19.48
C ASP A 97 -11.70 7.16 -20.42
N ARG A 98 -10.48 7.73 -20.36
CA ARG A 98 -10.04 8.80 -21.28
C ARG A 98 -9.75 8.26 -22.67
N GLU A 99 -9.03 7.16 -22.77
CA GLU A 99 -8.64 6.55 -24.04
C GLU A 99 -9.85 6.08 -24.87
N THR A 100 -10.90 5.61 -24.19
CA THR A 100 -12.16 5.17 -24.82
C THR A 100 -13.16 6.29 -25.07
N GLY A 101 -12.86 7.53 -24.66
CA GLY A 101 -13.79 8.66 -24.72
C GLY A 101 -14.98 8.55 -23.75
N PHE A 102 -15.00 7.55 -22.86
CA PHE A 102 -16.06 7.41 -21.84
C PHE A 102 -16.05 8.58 -20.85
N MET A 103 -14.88 9.14 -20.57
CA MET A 103 -14.71 10.33 -19.74
C MET A 103 -15.50 11.52 -20.31
N GLU A 104 -15.51 11.72 -21.62
CA GLU A 104 -16.25 12.82 -22.27
C GLU A 104 -17.76 12.65 -22.10
N LYS A 105 -18.26 11.41 -22.18
CA LYS A 105 -19.68 11.08 -21.94
C LYS A 105 -20.09 11.36 -20.49
N ILE A 106 -19.22 11.06 -19.51
CA ILE A 106 -19.47 11.39 -18.10
C ILE A 106 -19.48 12.91 -17.90
N LEU A 107 -18.54 13.63 -18.52
CA LEU A 107 -18.42 15.08 -18.40
C LEU A 107 -19.56 15.86 -19.07
N ALA A 108 -20.29 15.23 -20.00
CA ALA A 108 -21.51 15.80 -20.58
C ALA A 108 -22.70 15.76 -19.61
N ALA A 109 -22.67 14.88 -18.60
CA ALA A 109 -23.66 14.88 -17.52
C ALA A 109 -23.35 16.02 -16.53
N PRO A 110 -24.34 16.53 -15.77
CA PRO A 110 -24.18 17.64 -14.82
C PRO A 110 -23.46 17.22 -13.51
N VAL A 111 -22.33 16.50 -13.64
CA VAL A 111 -21.48 16.00 -12.55
C VAL A 111 -20.20 16.82 -12.42
N SER A 112 -19.73 17.00 -11.19
CA SER A 112 -18.48 17.72 -10.95
C SER A 112 -17.26 16.92 -11.41
N ARG A 113 -16.33 17.57 -12.13
CA ARG A 113 -15.03 16.99 -12.54
C ARG A 113 -14.23 16.45 -11.36
N LEU A 114 -14.26 17.16 -10.24
CA LEU A 114 -13.56 16.76 -9.00
C LEU A 114 -14.17 15.50 -8.39
N SER A 115 -15.47 15.29 -8.57
CA SER A 115 -16.17 14.11 -8.06
C SER A 115 -15.70 12.81 -8.71
N ILE A 116 -15.30 12.86 -9.99
CA ILE A 116 -14.75 11.69 -10.70
C ILE A 116 -13.43 11.24 -10.08
N VAL A 117 -12.53 12.19 -9.82
CA VAL A 117 -11.20 11.90 -9.24
C VAL A 117 -11.33 11.50 -7.77
N LEU A 118 -12.13 12.24 -6.98
CA LEU A 118 -12.35 11.95 -5.57
C LEU A 118 -13.04 10.61 -5.34
N SER A 119 -14.02 10.26 -6.19
CA SER A 119 -14.71 8.97 -6.05
C SER A 119 -13.77 7.81 -6.30
N ARG A 120 -12.87 7.94 -7.28
CA ARG A 120 -11.84 6.94 -7.54
C ARG A 120 -10.86 6.83 -6.36
N PHE A 121 -10.41 7.96 -5.81
CA PHE A 121 -9.57 8.00 -4.62
C PHE A 121 -10.21 7.25 -3.44
N VAL A 122 -11.45 7.61 -3.08
CA VAL A 122 -12.18 6.97 -1.98
C VAL A 122 -12.35 5.47 -2.23
N TYR A 123 -12.67 5.09 -3.47
CA TYR A 123 -12.80 3.69 -3.84
C TYR A 123 -11.48 2.91 -3.68
N VAL A 124 -10.34 3.45 -4.12
CA VAL A 124 -9.02 2.79 -3.94
C VAL A 124 -8.71 2.59 -2.46
N VAL A 125 -8.94 3.61 -1.63
CA VAL A 125 -8.68 3.52 -0.19
C VAL A 125 -9.59 2.47 0.46
N LEU A 126 -10.89 2.50 0.18
CA LEU A 126 -11.83 1.49 0.69
C LEU A 126 -11.48 0.07 0.24
N TYR A 127 -11.12 -0.10 -1.04
CA TYR A 127 -10.71 -1.38 -1.59
C TYR A 127 -9.44 -1.91 -0.90
N SER A 128 -8.43 -1.05 -0.72
CA SER A 128 -7.20 -1.38 0.00
C SER A 128 -7.48 -1.77 1.45
N CYS A 129 -8.35 -1.05 2.16
CA CYS A 129 -8.76 -1.42 3.52
C CYS A 129 -9.47 -2.78 3.57
N LEU A 130 -10.37 -3.07 2.63
CA LEU A 130 -11.05 -4.36 2.56
C LEU A 130 -10.05 -5.50 2.33
N GLN A 131 -9.15 -5.34 1.36
CA GLN A 131 -8.13 -6.33 1.06
C GLN A 131 -7.17 -6.55 2.23
N LEU A 132 -6.79 -5.48 2.91
CA LEU A 132 -5.96 -5.54 4.12
C LEU A 132 -6.64 -6.30 5.25
N GLY A 133 -7.96 -6.13 5.42
CA GLY A 133 -8.75 -6.90 6.38
C GLY A 133 -8.74 -8.41 6.09
N ILE A 134 -8.88 -8.78 4.81
CA ILE A 134 -8.82 -10.19 4.37
C ILE A 134 -7.42 -10.78 4.59
N ILE A 135 -6.37 -10.05 4.19
CA ILE A 135 -4.97 -10.46 4.40
C ILE A 135 -4.68 -10.62 5.89
N SER A 136 -5.19 -9.72 6.74
CA SER A 136 -5.03 -9.80 8.19
C SER A 136 -5.72 -11.03 8.77
N LEU A 137 -6.92 -11.37 8.30
CA LEU A 137 -7.63 -12.57 8.72
C LEU A 137 -6.85 -13.84 8.36
N VAL A 138 -6.38 -13.95 7.11
CA VAL A 138 -5.61 -15.11 6.67
C VAL A 138 -4.25 -15.17 7.36
N GLY A 139 -3.58 -14.03 7.57
CA GLY A 139 -2.35 -13.94 8.35
C GLY A 139 -2.53 -14.46 9.76
N ALA A 140 -3.62 -14.08 10.44
CA ALA A 140 -3.96 -14.60 11.77
C ALA A 140 -4.17 -16.12 11.75
N LEU A 141 -4.81 -16.67 10.71
CA LEU A 141 -4.98 -18.12 10.53
C LEU A 141 -3.66 -18.85 10.27
N LEU A 142 -2.71 -18.22 9.56
CA LEU A 142 -1.37 -18.74 9.32
C LEU A 142 -0.45 -18.60 10.54
N GLY A 143 -0.88 -17.91 11.60
CA GLY A 143 -0.15 -17.79 12.85
C GLY A 143 0.56 -16.45 13.08
N VAL A 144 0.24 -15.39 12.31
CA VAL A 144 0.64 -14.01 12.65
C VAL A 144 0.03 -13.66 14.01
N ARG A 145 0.86 -13.44 15.01
CA ARG A 145 0.42 -13.09 16.36
C ARG A 145 1.06 -11.77 16.78
N PRO A 146 0.34 -10.64 16.63
CA PRO A 146 0.85 -9.38 17.15
C PRO A 146 0.89 -9.40 18.68
N GLU A 147 1.97 -8.85 19.25
CA GLU A 147 2.12 -8.65 20.70
C GLU A 147 0.96 -7.82 21.29
N ASN A 148 0.50 -6.79 20.57
CA ASN A 148 -0.69 -6.01 20.92
C ASN A 148 -1.64 -5.93 19.72
N PRO A 149 -2.70 -6.76 19.67
CA PRO A 149 -3.60 -6.83 18.52
C PRO A 149 -4.31 -5.51 18.19
N TRP A 150 -4.70 -4.74 19.20
CA TRP A 150 -5.40 -3.48 19.01
C TRP A 150 -4.49 -2.40 18.43
N LEU A 151 -3.28 -2.26 18.99
CA LEU A 151 -2.26 -1.35 18.47
C LEU A 151 -1.83 -1.76 17.06
N ALA A 152 -1.59 -3.06 16.84
CA ALA A 152 -1.17 -3.60 15.56
C ALA A 152 -2.20 -3.34 14.46
N GLY A 153 -3.49 -3.63 14.72
CA GLY A 153 -4.56 -3.38 13.76
C GLY A 153 -4.76 -1.89 13.46
N GLY A 154 -4.73 -1.04 14.49
CA GLY A 154 -4.85 0.41 14.34
C GLY A 154 -3.68 1.02 13.56
N THR A 155 -2.46 0.64 13.88
CA THR A 155 -1.23 1.06 13.17
C THR A 155 -1.24 0.56 11.72
N LEU A 156 -1.60 -0.70 11.50
CA LEU A 156 -1.71 -1.29 10.16
C LEU A 156 -2.66 -0.49 9.28
N LEU A 157 -3.86 -0.20 9.78
CA LEU A 157 -4.85 0.57 9.03
C LEU A 157 -4.40 2.02 8.83
N LEU A 158 -3.91 2.70 9.87
CA LEU A 158 -3.49 4.09 9.80
C LEU A 158 -2.37 4.28 8.75
N PHE A 159 -1.25 3.59 8.91
CA PHE A 159 -0.07 3.81 8.07
C PHE A 159 -0.26 3.36 6.62
N THR A 160 -1.05 2.31 6.38
CA THR A 160 -1.41 1.91 5.01
C THR A 160 -2.37 2.90 4.36
N VAL A 161 -3.32 3.48 5.10
CA VAL A 161 -4.20 4.53 4.57
C VAL A 161 -3.43 5.80 4.24
N LEU A 162 -2.50 6.23 5.10
CA LEU A 162 -1.63 7.38 4.78
C LEU A 162 -0.84 7.11 3.50
N LEU A 163 -0.12 5.98 3.42
CA LEU A 163 0.63 5.64 2.20
C LEU A 163 -0.28 5.57 0.97
N SER A 164 -1.44 4.92 1.09
CA SER A 164 -2.40 4.79 0.01
C SER A 164 -2.90 6.15 -0.47
N ALA A 165 -3.10 7.11 0.44
CA ALA A 165 -3.60 8.42 0.09
C ALA A 165 -2.64 9.15 -0.86
N GLY A 166 -1.38 9.36 -0.47
CA GLY A 166 -0.40 10.06 -1.31
C GLY A 166 -0.15 9.35 -2.64
N ILE A 167 0.03 8.04 -2.60
CA ILE A 167 0.32 7.24 -3.80
C ILE A 167 -0.88 7.23 -4.77
N THR A 168 -2.11 7.14 -4.26
CA THR A 168 -3.31 7.17 -5.11
C THR A 168 -3.46 8.53 -5.78
N VAL A 169 -3.22 9.62 -5.04
CA VAL A 169 -3.27 10.98 -5.61
C VAL A 169 -2.22 11.15 -6.71
N LEU A 170 -1.00 10.66 -6.48
CA LEU A 170 0.06 10.67 -7.48
C LEU A 170 -0.30 9.83 -8.71
N SER A 171 -0.82 8.62 -8.51
CA SER A 171 -1.28 7.72 -9.58
C SER A 171 -2.37 8.37 -10.43
N LEU A 172 -3.37 8.99 -9.78
CA LEU A 172 -4.44 9.71 -10.46
C LEU A 172 -3.87 10.90 -11.24
N ALA A 173 -2.88 11.63 -10.71
CA ALA A 173 -2.22 12.71 -11.44
C ALA A 173 -1.50 12.21 -12.69
N LEU A 174 -0.76 11.10 -12.57
CA LEU A 174 -0.07 10.46 -13.70
C LEU A 174 -1.07 9.97 -14.77
N ALA A 175 -2.29 9.58 -14.38
CA ALA A 175 -3.33 9.20 -15.31
C ALA A 175 -3.80 10.36 -16.23
N PHE A 176 -3.58 11.61 -15.83
CA PHE A 176 -3.82 12.78 -16.69
C PHE A 176 -2.61 13.17 -17.54
N VAL A 177 -1.43 12.61 -17.26
CA VAL A 177 -0.19 12.88 -18.01
C VAL A 177 -0.04 11.91 -19.17
N PHE A 178 -0.31 10.63 -18.95
CA PHE A 178 -0.09 9.60 -19.96
C PHE A 178 -1.34 9.35 -20.82
N PRO A 179 -1.19 9.27 -22.15
CA PRO A 179 -2.33 9.12 -23.07
C PRO A 179 -2.86 7.69 -23.17
N HIS A 180 -2.02 6.67 -23.00
CA HIS A 180 -2.36 5.27 -23.21
C HIS A 180 -2.16 4.43 -21.95
N HIS A 181 -3.08 3.49 -21.72
CA HIS A 181 -2.99 2.56 -20.59
C HIS A 181 -1.70 1.71 -20.62
N SER A 182 -1.22 1.30 -21.81
CA SER A 182 0.02 0.51 -21.95
C SER A 182 1.26 1.24 -21.42
N ILE A 183 1.39 2.55 -21.70
CA ILE A 183 2.49 3.38 -21.20
C ILE A 183 2.37 3.55 -19.68
N PHE A 184 1.15 3.77 -19.19
CA PHE A 184 0.89 3.87 -17.76
C PHE A 184 1.33 2.60 -17.02
N PHE A 185 0.98 1.42 -17.54
CA PHE A 185 1.41 0.12 -16.98
C PHE A 185 2.94 -0.03 -16.98
N ALA A 186 3.61 0.31 -18.08
CA ALA A 186 5.07 0.19 -18.16
C ALA A 186 5.77 1.08 -17.12
N ILE A 187 5.34 2.33 -16.98
CA ILE A 187 5.93 3.29 -16.05
C ILE A 187 5.62 2.92 -14.60
N THR A 188 4.37 2.57 -14.29
CA THR A 188 4.00 2.16 -12.94
C THR A 188 4.67 0.86 -12.53
N GLY A 189 4.83 -0.10 -13.44
CA GLY A 189 5.62 -1.32 -13.22
C GLY A 189 7.09 -1.02 -12.95
N PHE A 190 7.69 -0.10 -13.73
CA PHE A 190 9.05 0.36 -13.51
C PHE A 190 9.22 1.11 -12.18
N LEU A 191 8.23 1.86 -11.70
CA LEU A 191 8.27 2.53 -10.40
C LEU A 191 8.06 1.56 -9.23
N LEU A 192 7.23 0.53 -9.42
CA LEU A 192 6.95 -0.49 -8.40
C LEU A 192 8.20 -1.30 -8.04
N SER A 193 9.04 -1.66 -9.01
CA SER A 193 10.21 -2.49 -8.75
C SER A 193 11.26 -1.85 -7.81
N PRO A 194 11.75 -0.61 -8.01
CA PRO A 194 12.68 0.03 -7.08
C PRO A 194 12.01 0.33 -5.74
N LEU A 195 10.72 0.69 -5.72
CA LEU A 195 9.99 0.91 -4.47
C LEU A 195 9.91 -0.36 -3.63
N LEU A 196 9.75 -1.53 -4.25
CA LEU A 196 9.75 -2.80 -3.54
C LEU A 196 11.16 -3.18 -3.05
N VAL A 197 12.16 -3.11 -3.91
CA VAL A 197 13.54 -3.56 -3.59
C VAL A 197 14.22 -2.63 -2.58
N LEU A 198 14.00 -1.32 -2.69
CA LEU A 198 14.56 -0.31 -1.79
C LEU A 198 13.64 -0.05 -0.60
N SER A 199 12.97 -1.09 -0.10
CA SER A 199 12.12 -1.03 1.08
C SER A 199 12.47 -2.14 2.04
N PRO A 200 12.21 -1.97 3.34
CA PRO A 200 12.46 -3.01 4.31
C PRO A 200 11.37 -4.09 4.28
N THR A 201 10.88 -4.53 3.12
CA THR A 201 9.79 -5.51 3.00
C THR A 201 10.26 -6.92 3.34
N PHE A 202 11.31 -7.38 2.66
CA PHE A 202 11.86 -8.73 2.80
C PHE A 202 13.02 -8.83 3.77
N VAL A 203 13.73 -7.71 3.97
CA VAL A 203 14.95 -7.62 4.79
C VAL A 203 14.83 -6.41 5.71
N ALA A 204 15.28 -6.55 6.96
CA ALA A 204 15.31 -5.45 7.91
C ALA A 204 16.29 -4.36 7.44
N ARG A 205 15.92 -3.10 7.63
CA ARG A 205 16.73 -1.96 7.18
C ARG A 205 18.11 -1.89 7.84
N SER A 206 18.20 -2.31 9.10
CA SER A 206 19.47 -2.43 9.84
C SER A 206 20.46 -3.41 9.22
N SER A 207 19.95 -4.35 8.42
CA SER A 207 20.72 -5.43 7.81
C SER A 207 21.07 -5.15 6.35
N MET A 208 20.65 -3.99 5.83
CA MET A 208 20.95 -3.56 4.47
C MET A 208 22.35 -2.93 4.38
N PRO A 209 23.06 -3.07 3.25
CA PRO A 209 24.25 -2.28 2.96
C PRO A 209 23.97 -0.78 3.06
N ALA A 210 24.98 0.02 3.40
CA ALA A 210 24.81 1.46 3.67
C ALA A 210 24.11 2.22 2.53
N TRP A 211 24.45 1.92 1.27
CA TRP A 211 23.83 2.55 0.11
C TRP A 211 22.33 2.21 -0.03
N MET A 212 21.95 0.98 0.28
CA MET A 212 20.57 0.50 0.19
C MET A 212 19.74 1.03 1.36
N SER A 213 20.32 1.05 2.56
CA SER A 213 19.69 1.63 3.74
C SER A 213 19.46 3.15 3.57
N ALA A 214 20.41 3.84 2.95
CA ALA A 214 20.27 5.25 2.58
C ALA A 214 19.19 5.45 1.51
N ALA A 215 19.15 4.63 0.46
CA ALA A 215 18.08 4.71 -0.53
C ALA A 215 16.69 4.43 0.06
N ALA A 216 16.60 3.51 1.02
CA ALA A 216 15.36 3.20 1.73
C ALA A 216 14.87 4.36 2.62
N THR A 217 15.72 5.33 3.00
CA THR A 217 15.26 6.53 3.74
C THR A 217 14.31 7.36 2.89
N PHE A 218 14.49 7.40 1.57
CA PHE A 218 13.70 8.25 0.68
C PHE A 218 12.40 7.56 0.23
N ASN A 219 12.25 6.28 0.53
CA ASN A 219 11.11 5.49 0.10
C ASN A 219 9.93 5.67 1.08
N PRO A 220 8.76 6.19 0.64
CA PRO A 220 7.60 6.36 1.51
C PRO A 220 7.11 5.01 2.09
N MET A 221 7.35 3.90 1.39
CA MET A 221 6.97 2.57 1.85
C MET A 221 7.70 2.17 3.14
N THR A 222 8.94 2.63 3.34
CA THR A 222 9.71 2.41 4.56
C THR A 222 8.98 2.97 5.79
N TYR A 223 8.45 4.18 5.67
CA TYR A 223 7.73 4.86 6.75
C TYR A 223 6.35 4.26 7.05
N ALA A 224 5.79 3.47 6.13
CA ALA A 224 4.61 2.66 6.43
C ALA A 224 4.99 1.34 7.11
N ILE A 225 6.04 0.67 6.63
CA ILE A 225 6.43 -0.67 7.11
C ILE A 225 7.02 -0.64 8.53
N GLU A 226 7.94 0.28 8.82
CA GLU A 226 8.64 0.33 10.12
C GLU A 226 7.70 0.42 11.35
N PRO A 227 6.72 1.32 11.41
CA PRO A 227 5.80 1.40 12.55
C PRO A 227 4.87 0.19 12.64
N ILE A 228 4.39 -0.32 11.51
CA ILE A 228 3.59 -1.56 11.47
C ILE A 228 4.40 -2.71 12.03
N ARG A 229 5.63 -2.89 11.55
CA ARG A 229 6.53 -3.94 12.04
C ARG A 229 6.79 -3.82 13.53
N ALA A 230 7.03 -2.61 14.02
CA ALA A 230 7.22 -2.36 15.45
C ALA A 230 5.99 -2.78 16.27
N ALA A 231 4.78 -2.51 15.78
CA ALA A 231 3.54 -2.92 16.44
C ALA A 231 3.33 -4.44 16.49
N PHE A 232 3.86 -5.19 15.51
CA PHE A 232 3.70 -6.64 15.44
C PHE A 232 4.80 -7.41 16.20
N ILE A 233 6.04 -6.93 16.18
CA ILE A 233 7.22 -7.70 16.63
C ILE A 233 7.82 -7.18 17.94
N VAL A 234 7.75 -5.87 18.20
CA VAL A 234 8.44 -5.28 19.35
C VAL A 234 7.55 -5.35 20.59
N PRO A 235 7.99 -5.98 21.70
CA PRO A 235 7.25 -5.97 22.95
C PRO A 235 6.95 -4.55 23.40
N GLY A 236 5.69 -4.25 23.75
CA GLY A 236 5.24 -2.89 24.07
C GLY A 236 4.92 -2.01 22.86
N GLY A 237 5.07 -2.53 21.63
CA GLY A 237 4.56 -1.90 20.42
C GLY A 237 5.42 -0.79 19.85
N GLY A 238 6.73 -0.77 20.08
CA GLY A 238 7.63 0.24 19.49
C GLY A 238 7.63 1.60 20.20
N GLN A 239 8.49 2.50 19.77
CA GLN A 239 8.69 3.80 20.41
C GLN A 239 7.75 4.86 19.84
N ALA A 240 7.09 5.67 20.68
CA ALA A 240 6.21 6.76 20.25
C ALA A 240 6.88 7.73 19.25
N ALA A 241 8.19 7.96 19.41
CA ALA A 241 8.99 8.78 18.50
C ALA A 241 9.04 8.22 17.07
N LEU A 242 9.10 6.90 16.91
CA LEU A 242 9.08 6.23 15.60
C LEU A 242 7.74 6.49 14.90
N TYR A 243 6.63 6.26 15.59
CA TYR A 243 5.29 6.51 15.04
C TYR A 243 5.11 7.94 14.59
N LEU A 244 5.51 8.90 15.42
CA LEU A 244 5.40 10.32 15.09
C LEU A 244 6.27 10.67 13.89
N HIS A 245 7.52 10.24 13.86
CA HIS A 245 8.43 10.49 12.74
C HIS A 245 7.88 9.94 11.42
N CYS A 246 7.44 8.69 11.42
CA CYS A 246 6.89 8.03 10.24
C CYS A 246 5.57 8.68 9.78
N ALA A 247 4.69 9.06 10.72
CA ALA A 247 3.43 9.72 10.39
C ALA A 247 3.69 11.10 9.77
N LEU A 248 4.60 11.90 10.33
CA LEU A 248 4.97 13.19 9.77
C LEU A 248 5.63 13.06 8.40
N ALA A 249 6.49 12.05 8.19
CA ALA A 249 7.10 11.79 6.90
C ALA A 249 6.06 11.45 5.83
N LEU A 250 5.09 10.58 6.14
CA LEU A 250 4.00 10.25 5.21
C LEU A 250 3.06 11.44 4.96
N LEU A 251 2.72 12.22 5.99
CA LEU A 251 1.91 13.43 5.80
C LEU A 251 2.62 14.46 4.92
N ALA A 252 3.93 14.64 5.10
CA ALA A 252 4.73 15.51 4.24
C ALA A 252 4.74 14.99 2.79
N PHE A 253 4.90 13.67 2.60
CA PHE A 253 4.80 13.03 1.30
C PHE A 253 3.43 13.24 0.65
N ASP A 254 2.33 13.08 1.41
CA ASP A 254 0.96 13.29 0.92
C ASP A 254 0.73 14.74 0.48
N ILE A 255 1.21 15.71 1.26
CA ILE A 255 1.13 17.14 0.92
C ILE A 255 1.86 17.41 -0.41
N VAL A 256 3.06 16.86 -0.57
CA VAL A 256 3.82 16.98 -1.83
C VAL A 256 3.06 16.33 -2.99
N CYS A 257 2.51 15.14 -2.82
CA CYS A 257 1.74 14.44 -3.84
C CYS A 257 0.50 15.23 -4.27
N VAL A 258 -0.25 15.78 -3.31
CA VAL A 258 -1.40 16.65 -3.57
C VAL A 258 -0.97 17.92 -4.31
N ALA A 259 0.12 18.56 -3.88
CA ALA A 259 0.64 19.76 -4.55
C ALA A 259 1.04 19.48 -5.99
N LEU A 260 1.72 18.36 -6.26
CA LEU A 260 2.07 17.92 -7.61
C LEU A 260 0.83 17.59 -8.44
N ALA A 261 -0.14 16.89 -7.88
CA ALA A 261 -1.38 16.55 -8.56
C ALA A 261 -2.16 17.80 -8.99
N VAL A 262 -2.32 18.78 -8.10
CA VAL A 262 -2.99 20.04 -8.39
C VAL A 262 -2.25 20.82 -9.49
N ARG A 263 -0.90 20.88 -9.43
CA ARG A 263 -0.08 21.55 -10.45
C ARG A 263 -0.23 20.89 -11.82
N THR A 264 -0.17 19.56 -11.88
CA THR A 264 -0.28 18.78 -13.12
C THR A 264 -1.65 18.93 -13.76
N ILE A 265 -2.72 18.80 -12.97
CA ILE A 265 -4.10 18.92 -13.45
C ILE A 265 -4.39 20.34 -13.96
N LYS A 266 -3.95 21.38 -13.24
CA LYS A 266 -4.13 22.77 -13.67
C LYS A 266 -3.43 23.07 -15.00
N ARG A 267 -2.21 22.57 -15.21
CA ARG A 267 -1.43 22.78 -16.45
C ARG A 267 -2.01 22.08 -17.68
N ARG A 268 -2.87 21.08 -17.50
CA ARG A 268 -3.45 20.27 -18.59
C ARG A 268 -4.91 20.59 -18.89
N LEU A 269 -5.59 21.30 -17.99
CA LEU A 269 -6.97 21.76 -18.17
C LEU A 269 -7.07 23.25 -18.60
N ALA A 270 -5.95 23.98 -18.58
CA ALA A 270 -5.79 25.30 -19.18
C ALA A 270 -5.23 25.15 -20.60
#